data_AF-A0A437JLA9-F1
#
_entry.id   AF-A0A437JLA9-F1
#
_cell.length_a   1.000
_cell.length_b   1.000
_cell.length_c   1.000
_cell.angle_alpha   90.00
_cell.angle_beta   90.00
_cell.angle_gamma   90.00
#
_symmetry.space_group_name_H-M   'P 1'
#
loop_
_entity.id
_entity.type
_entity.pdbx_description
1 polymer ?
#
loop_
_entity_poly.entity_id
_entity_poly.type
_entity_poly.pdbx_seq_one_letter_code
_entity_poly.pdbx_strand_id
1 'polypeptide(L)'
;MTSTSLLPDQSSVHMSLGHIPTWWEGESLYGWCSRVHTLEGRPNKSLGTILFGRSHACRNVDVPVGMDRFVAATGGRLGAVEDILRNRTVLAAYWPFADALTRENVVDAVTDVNGTSAAQMLGLPASRLGAHHPLRSCPDCRREQQKDKGYATWMVEQQLPGVWWCPSHHRPLEQVRVARAIWGKPGESDVELGRPATQAETLALERLTALARRIPAIEQASSECLASNCIRRLRDLGLATSHLISEQAQQAHSVSQ
;
A
#
# COMPACT_ATOMS: atom_id res chain seq x y z
N MET A 1 -26.09 -28.03 -48.80
CA MET A 1 -25.47 -28.10 -47.47
C MET A 1 -24.66 -26.83 -47.29
N THR A 2 -25.32 -25.78 -46.83
CA THR A 2 -24.77 -24.44 -46.64
C THR A 2 -24.12 -24.38 -45.26
N SER A 3 -22.79 -24.29 -45.23
CA SER A 3 -22.02 -24.04 -44.01
C SER A 3 -22.24 -22.60 -43.55
N THR A 4 -23.10 -22.43 -42.55
CA THR A 4 -23.24 -21.18 -41.81
C THR A 4 -22.08 -21.08 -40.81
N SER A 5 -21.06 -20.31 -41.20
CA SER A 5 -20.01 -19.82 -40.31
C SER A 5 -20.63 -18.82 -39.31
N LEU A 6 -20.77 -19.25 -38.06
CA LEU A 6 -21.06 -18.37 -36.93
C LEU A 6 -19.78 -17.60 -36.60
N LEU A 7 -19.71 -16.35 -37.05
CA LEU A 7 -18.77 -15.37 -36.52
C LEU A 7 -19.15 -15.09 -35.05
N PRO A 8 -18.20 -15.04 -34.11
CA PRO A 8 -18.49 -14.56 -32.77
C PRO A 8 -18.86 -13.07 -32.82
N ASP A 9 -20.01 -12.78 -32.22
CA ASP A 9 -20.59 -11.47 -31.98
C ASP A 9 -19.55 -10.52 -31.34
N GLN A 10 -19.05 -9.57 -32.13
CA GLN A 10 -18.12 -8.52 -31.68
C GLN A 10 -18.85 -7.31 -31.10
N SER A 11 -19.87 -7.52 -30.26
CA SER A 11 -20.45 -6.46 -29.45
C SER A 11 -19.71 -6.31 -28.11
N SER A 12 -18.39 -6.17 -28.17
CA SER A 12 -17.60 -5.67 -27.02
C SER A 12 -17.52 -4.16 -27.12
N VAL A 13 -18.44 -3.47 -26.45
CA VAL A 13 -18.31 -2.03 -26.22
C VAL A 13 -17.03 -1.82 -25.42
N HIS A 14 -15.94 -1.45 -26.10
CA HIS A 14 -14.72 -0.97 -25.47
C HIS A 14 -15.07 0.35 -24.76
N MET A 15 -15.58 0.28 -23.53
CA MET A 15 -15.75 1.46 -22.68
C MET A 15 -14.37 1.91 -22.20
N SER A 16 -13.68 2.66 -23.06
CA SER A 16 -12.43 3.32 -22.73
C SER A 16 -12.68 4.56 -21.87
N LEU A 17 -11.69 4.93 -21.06
CA LEU A 17 -11.68 6.22 -20.36
C LEU A 17 -11.66 7.36 -21.38
N GLY A 18 -12.34 8.47 -21.09
CA GLY A 18 -12.32 9.66 -21.95
C GLY A 18 -10.98 10.39 -21.87
N HIS A 19 -10.37 10.40 -20.68
CA HIS A 19 -9.04 10.98 -20.45
C HIS A 19 -8.28 10.19 -19.38
N ILE A 20 -6.99 9.94 -19.61
CA ILE A 20 -6.10 9.22 -18.69
C ILE A 20 -5.13 10.24 -18.07
N PRO A 21 -5.43 10.80 -16.89
CA PRO A 21 -4.52 11.72 -16.23
C PRO A 21 -3.24 11.00 -15.80
N THR A 22 -2.12 11.71 -15.86
CA THR A 22 -0.86 11.21 -15.28
C THR A 22 -0.93 11.18 -13.75
N TRP A 23 -0.02 10.43 -13.14
CA TRP A 23 0.19 10.47 -11.70
C TRP A 23 0.54 11.87 -11.22
N TRP A 24 0.01 12.25 -10.06
CA TRP A 24 0.65 13.28 -9.25
C TRP A 24 1.77 12.69 -8.39
N GLU A 25 2.74 13.52 -8.03
CA GLU A 25 3.77 13.13 -7.07
C GLU A 25 3.15 12.65 -5.77
N GLY A 26 3.56 11.47 -5.30
CA GLY A 26 3.07 10.85 -4.06
C GLY A 26 1.59 10.41 -4.06
N GLU A 27 0.84 10.62 -5.15
CA GLU A 27 -0.56 10.18 -5.27
C GLU A 27 -0.65 8.64 -5.26
N SER A 28 -1.61 8.12 -4.50
CA SER A 28 -1.90 6.68 -4.47
C SER A 28 -2.80 6.25 -5.63
N LEU A 29 -2.80 4.96 -5.92
CA LEU A 29 -3.71 4.34 -6.89
C LEU A 29 -5.17 4.66 -6.54
N TYR A 30 -5.53 4.56 -5.26
CA TYR A 30 -6.86 4.93 -4.79
C TYR A 30 -7.15 6.43 -5.01
N GLY A 31 -6.17 7.31 -4.74
CA GLY A 31 -6.25 8.75 -5.02
C GLY A 31 -6.51 9.07 -6.49
N TRP A 32 -5.76 8.42 -7.37
CA TRP A 32 -5.94 8.54 -8.81
C TRP A 32 -7.32 8.05 -9.26
N CYS A 33 -7.79 6.91 -8.74
CA CYS A 33 -9.13 6.40 -9.02
C CYS A 33 -10.22 7.38 -8.54
N SER A 34 -10.08 8.01 -7.37
CA SER A 34 -10.98 9.08 -6.90
C SER A 34 -11.00 10.29 -7.81
N ARG A 35 -9.84 10.71 -8.30
CA ARG A 35 -9.73 11.83 -9.23
C ARG A 35 -10.38 11.51 -10.58
N VAL A 36 -10.11 10.34 -11.15
CA VAL A 36 -10.75 9.88 -12.39
C VAL A 36 -12.25 9.70 -12.23
N HIS A 37 -12.71 9.13 -11.12
CA HIS A 37 -14.13 9.02 -10.80
C HIS A 37 -14.82 10.38 -10.78
N THR A 38 -14.17 11.40 -10.21
CA THR A 38 -14.68 12.78 -10.20
C THR A 38 -14.74 13.38 -11.61
N LEU A 39 -13.71 13.16 -12.43
CA LEU A 39 -13.63 13.70 -13.79
C LEU A 39 -14.60 13.02 -14.78
N GLU A 40 -14.77 11.71 -14.68
CA GLU A 40 -15.64 10.92 -15.56
C GLU A 40 -17.12 11.03 -15.16
N GLY A 41 -17.42 11.35 -13.90
CA GLY A 41 -18.80 11.46 -13.39
C GLY A 41 -19.60 10.14 -13.46
N ARG A 42 -18.91 9.01 -13.60
CA ARG A 42 -19.53 7.68 -13.75
C ARG A 42 -19.83 7.05 -12.39
N PRO A 43 -20.84 6.17 -12.29
CA PRO A 43 -21.02 5.36 -11.08
C PRO A 43 -19.79 4.49 -10.77
N ASN A 44 -19.43 4.38 -9.48
CA ASN A 44 -18.32 3.55 -8.99
C ASN A 44 -18.30 2.13 -9.59
N LYS A 45 -19.47 1.49 -9.72
CA LYS A 45 -19.57 0.14 -10.30
C LYS A 45 -19.12 0.09 -11.76
N SER A 46 -19.55 1.06 -12.57
CA SER A 46 -19.19 1.11 -13.98
C SER A 46 -17.70 1.38 -14.15
N LEU A 47 -17.17 2.37 -13.43
CA LEU A 47 -15.74 2.68 -13.49
C LEU A 47 -14.87 1.54 -12.92
N GLY A 48 -15.32 0.84 -11.87
CA GLY A 48 -14.68 -0.36 -11.35
C GLY A 48 -14.57 -1.47 -12.38
N THR A 49 -15.65 -1.74 -13.12
CA THR A 49 -15.62 -2.73 -14.20
C THR A 49 -14.69 -2.30 -15.34
N ILE A 50 -14.67 -1.02 -15.69
CA ILE A 50 -13.77 -0.49 -16.73
C ILE A 50 -12.31 -0.64 -16.31
N LEU A 51 -11.96 -0.15 -15.11
CA LEU A 51 -10.59 -0.07 -14.63
C LEU A 51 -10.03 -1.42 -14.17
N PHE A 52 -10.82 -2.26 -13.49
CA PHE A 52 -10.31 -3.46 -12.80
C PHE A 52 -11.09 -4.73 -13.16
N GLY A 53 -12.07 -4.65 -14.07
CA GLY A 53 -12.95 -5.77 -14.37
C GLY A 53 -13.92 -6.10 -13.23
N ARG A 54 -13.97 -5.28 -12.17
CA ARG A 54 -14.78 -5.52 -10.98
C ARG A 54 -15.59 -4.31 -10.55
N SER A 55 -16.91 -4.51 -10.44
CA SER A 55 -17.85 -3.46 -9.99
C SER A 55 -17.64 -2.97 -8.56
N HIS A 56 -16.88 -3.70 -7.74
CA HIS A 56 -16.62 -3.36 -6.33
C HIS A 56 -15.16 -3.02 -6.04
N ALA A 57 -14.36 -2.72 -7.08
CA ALA A 57 -12.94 -2.37 -6.92
C ALA A 57 -12.70 -1.20 -5.96
N CYS A 58 -13.63 -0.24 -5.87
CA CYS A 58 -13.59 0.88 -4.94
C CYS A 58 -13.56 0.50 -3.45
N ARG A 59 -13.85 -0.75 -3.08
CA ARG A 59 -13.72 -1.25 -1.70
C ARG A 59 -12.28 -1.57 -1.30
N ASN A 60 -11.41 -1.79 -2.28
CA ASN A 60 -10.01 -2.12 -2.05
C ASN A 60 -9.20 -0.83 -1.98
N VAL A 61 -8.97 -0.36 -0.75
CA VAL A 61 -8.21 0.87 -0.47
C VAL A 61 -6.71 0.65 -0.64
N ASP A 62 -6.26 -0.57 -0.33
CA ASP A 62 -4.89 -1.02 -0.37
C ASP A 62 -4.45 -1.37 -1.81
N VAL A 63 -4.95 -2.48 -2.34
CA VAL A 63 -4.60 -3.02 -3.66
C VAL A 63 -5.82 -3.71 -4.28
N PRO A 64 -6.36 -3.20 -5.39
CA PRO A 64 -7.40 -3.89 -6.13
C PRO A 64 -6.81 -5.09 -6.91
N VAL A 65 -7.63 -6.13 -7.08
CA VAL A 65 -7.38 -7.21 -8.06
C VAL A 65 -7.86 -6.76 -9.46
N GLY A 66 -7.38 -7.42 -10.51
CA GLY A 66 -7.61 -7.01 -11.91
C GLY A 66 -6.66 -5.89 -12.35
N MET A 67 -5.42 -5.91 -11.89
CA MET A 67 -4.40 -4.93 -12.27
C MET A 67 -3.99 -5.04 -13.75
N ASP A 68 -4.14 -6.21 -14.37
CA ASP A 68 -4.02 -6.39 -15.82
C ASP A 68 -4.99 -5.46 -16.57
N ARG A 69 -6.24 -5.40 -16.09
CA ARG A 69 -7.30 -4.61 -16.66
C ARG A 69 -7.03 -3.14 -16.46
N PHE A 70 -6.42 -2.76 -15.35
CA PHE A 70 -6.02 -1.38 -15.09
C PHE A 70 -4.94 -0.93 -16.07
N VAL A 71 -3.91 -1.74 -16.27
CA VAL A 71 -2.85 -1.48 -17.25
C VAL A 71 -3.44 -1.40 -18.65
N ALA A 72 -4.32 -2.32 -19.04
CA ALA A 72 -5.00 -2.30 -20.34
C ALA A 72 -5.90 -1.06 -20.52
N ALA A 73 -6.72 -0.71 -19.53
CA ALA A 73 -7.63 0.43 -19.56
C ALA A 73 -6.91 1.78 -19.63
N THR A 74 -5.67 1.83 -19.11
CA THR A 74 -4.82 3.02 -19.13
C THR A 74 -3.83 3.00 -20.30
N GLY A 75 -3.89 1.99 -21.17
CA GLY A 75 -2.96 1.81 -22.29
C GLY A 75 -1.50 1.70 -21.86
N GLY A 76 -1.23 1.19 -20.66
CA GLY A 76 0.11 1.08 -20.07
C GLY A 76 0.76 2.41 -19.66
N ARG A 77 0.08 3.54 -19.83
CA ARG A 77 0.63 4.89 -19.60
C ARG A 77 1.01 5.18 -18.15
N LEU A 78 0.50 4.38 -17.20
CA LEU A 78 0.71 4.56 -15.77
C LEU A 78 1.75 3.61 -15.15
N GLY A 79 2.41 2.79 -15.98
CA GLY A 79 3.44 1.86 -15.56
C GLY A 79 2.97 0.42 -15.49
N ALA A 80 3.92 -0.48 -15.22
CA ALA A 80 3.64 -1.91 -15.04
C ALA A 80 2.97 -2.17 -13.67
N VAL A 81 2.37 -3.35 -13.52
CA VAL A 81 1.68 -3.75 -12.29
C VAL A 81 2.60 -3.62 -11.07
N GLU A 82 3.79 -4.22 -11.11
CA GLU A 82 4.74 -4.18 -10.00
C GLU A 82 5.13 -2.75 -9.60
N ASP A 83 5.41 -1.88 -10.56
CA ASP A 83 5.74 -0.48 -10.31
C ASP A 83 4.61 0.27 -9.60
N ILE A 84 3.37 0.02 -10.02
CA ILE A 84 2.18 0.62 -9.40
C ILE A 84 2.03 0.09 -7.97
N LEU A 85 2.13 -1.22 -7.78
CA LEU A 85 2.05 -1.81 -6.44
C LEU A 85 3.11 -1.23 -5.50
N ARG A 86 4.36 -1.16 -5.95
CA ARG A 86 5.48 -0.71 -5.13
C ARG A 86 5.44 0.79 -4.83
N ASN A 87 4.96 1.62 -5.76
CA ASN A 87 5.10 3.08 -5.64
C ASN A 87 3.78 3.83 -5.41
N ARG A 88 2.63 3.19 -5.68
CA ARG A 88 1.30 3.83 -5.66
C ARG A 88 0.34 3.17 -4.68
N THR A 89 0.78 2.18 -3.92
CA THR A 89 -0.08 1.50 -2.93
C THR A 89 0.59 1.38 -1.58
N VAL A 90 -0.19 1.00 -0.57
CA VAL A 90 0.34 0.69 0.77
C VAL A 90 1.28 -0.52 0.77
N LEU A 91 1.25 -1.34 -0.30
CA LEU A 91 2.12 -2.51 -0.46
C LEU A 91 3.61 -2.17 -0.40
N ALA A 92 3.97 -0.93 -0.73
CA ALA A 92 5.30 -0.38 -0.57
C ALA A 92 5.91 -0.65 0.81
N ALA A 93 5.10 -0.61 1.87
CA ALA A 93 5.55 -0.86 3.24
C ALA A 93 5.85 -2.34 3.55
N TYR A 94 5.28 -3.25 2.75
CA TYR A 94 5.40 -4.69 2.95
C TYR A 94 6.39 -5.33 1.99
N TRP A 95 6.61 -4.70 0.84
CA TRP A 95 7.50 -5.15 -0.21
C TRP A 95 8.90 -5.56 0.27
N PRO A 96 9.57 -4.81 1.16
CA PRO A 96 10.90 -5.19 1.64
C PRO A 96 10.93 -6.53 2.39
N PHE A 97 9.81 -6.93 2.99
CA PHE A 97 9.71 -8.13 3.81
C PHE A 97 9.24 -9.36 3.03
N ALA A 98 8.80 -9.19 1.78
CA ALA A 98 8.45 -10.28 0.89
C ALA A 98 9.71 -10.81 0.17
N ASP A 99 9.86 -12.13 0.07
CA ASP A 99 10.87 -12.73 -0.81
C ASP A 99 10.43 -12.69 -2.28
N ALA A 100 11.32 -13.08 -3.20
CA ALA A 100 11.03 -13.02 -4.64
C ALA A 100 9.78 -13.83 -5.02
N LEU A 101 9.65 -15.05 -4.50
CA LEU A 101 8.52 -15.93 -4.78
C LEU A 101 7.20 -15.33 -4.26
N THR A 102 7.20 -14.73 -3.07
CA THR A 102 6.03 -14.03 -2.51
C THR A 102 5.66 -12.82 -3.37
N ARG A 103 6.65 -12.06 -3.86
CA ARG A 103 6.40 -10.92 -4.75
C ARG A 103 5.75 -11.36 -6.06
N GLU A 104 6.28 -12.39 -6.72
CA GLU A 104 5.71 -12.98 -7.94
C GLU A 104 4.27 -13.43 -7.70
N ASN A 105 4.04 -14.21 -6.63
CA ASN A 105 2.71 -14.67 -6.26
C ASN A 105 1.72 -13.53 -5.98
N VAL A 106 2.18 -12.43 -5.38
CA VAL A 106 1.34 -11.23 -5.17
C VAL A 106 1.00 -10.58 -6.50
N VAL A 107 1.96 -10.41 -7.41
CA VAL A 107 1.71 -9.83 -8.75
C VAL A 107 0.71 -10.70 -9.52
N ASP A 108 0.90 -12.01 -9.56
CA ASP A 108 0.00 -12.94 -10.25
C ASP A 108 -1.42 -12.87 -9.68
N ALA A 109 -1.53 -12.89 -8.34
CA ALA A 109 -2.83 -12.86 -7.66
C ALA A 109 -3.62 -11.58 -7.93
N VAL A 110 -2.97 -10.41 -8.02
CA VAL A 110 -3.68 -9.16 -8.31
C VAL A 110 -3.88 -8.91 -9.79
N THR A 111 -3.16 -9.62 -10.66
CA THR A 111 -3.31 -9.55 -12.11
C THR A 111 -4.53 -10.34 -12.57
N ASP A 112 -4.95 -11.39 -11.87
CA ASP A 112 -6.21 -12.08 -12.17
C ASP A 112 -7.42 -11.34 -11.60
N VAL A 113 -8.41 -11.05 -12.45
CA VAL A 113 -9.71 -10.51 -12.02
C VAL A 113 -10.46 -11.44 -11.07
N ASN A 114 -10.19 -12.75 -11.05
CA ASN A 114 -10.72 -13.72 -10.11
C ASN A 114 -9.74 -14.05 -8.98
N GLY A 115 -8.58 -13.39 -8.98
CA GLY A 115 -7.52 -13.64 -8.04
C GLY A 115 -7.81 -13.19 -6.62
N THR A 116 -6.79 -13.35 -5.78
CA THR A 116 -6.84 -13.13 -4.34
C THR A 116 -6.21 -11.78 -4.00
N SER A 117 -6.64 -11.14 -2.90
CA SER A 117 -6.07 -9.84 -2.51
C SER A 117 -4.59 -9.94 -2.15
N ALA A 118 -3.81 -8.89 -2.45
CA ALA A 118 -2.40 -8.82 -2.07
C ALA A 118 -2.19 -8.99 -0.56
N ALA A 119 -3.10 -8.45 0.26
CA ALA A 119 -3.04 -8.57 1.70
C ALA A 119 -3.12 -10.03 2.17
N GLN A 120 -3.96 -10.86 1.54
CA GLN A 120 -4.05 -12.29 1.83
C GLN A 120 -2.77 -13.03 1.43
N MET A 121 -2.20 -12.71 0.26
CA MET A 121 -0.94 -13.31 -0.21
C MET A 121 0.25 -12.95 0.69
N LEU A 122 0.23 -11.76 1.28
CA LEU A 122 1.20 -11.33 2.29
C LEU A 122 0.89 -11.84 3.71
N GLY A 123 -0.16 -12.64 3.90
CA GLY A 123 -0.55 -13.15 5.21
C GLY A 123 -0.99 -12.08 6.21
N LEU A 124 -1.33 -10.87 5.75
CA LEU A 124 -1.72 -9.75 6.62
C LEU A 124 -2.94 -10.05 7.50
N PRO A 125 -4.00 -10.75 7.04
CA PRO A 125 -5.13 -11.11 7.90
C PRO A 125 -4.75 -12.01 9.08
N ALA A 126 -3.75 -12.88 8.91
CA ALA A 126 -3.25 -13.76 9.97
C ALA A 126 -2.23 -13.05 10.89
N SER A 127 -1.76 -11.87 10.49
CA SER A 127 -0.83 -11.05 11.26
C SER A 127 -1.54 -10.17 12.28
N ARG A 128 -0.79 -9.66 13.27
CA ARG A 128 -1.29 -8.61 14.19
C ARG A 128 -1.46 -7.24 13.54
N LEU A 129 -0.97 -7.05 12.32
CA LEU A 129 -1.12 -5.79 11.57
C LEU A 129 -2.51 -5.69 10.92
N GLY A 130 -3.12 -6.85 10.62
CA GLY A 130 -4.39 -6.93 9.90
C GLY A 130 -4.29 -6.49 8.44
N ALA A 131 -5.36 -6.77 7.69
CA ALA A 131 -5.51 -6.41 6.27
C ALA A 131 -6.40 -5.17 6.06
N HIS A 132 -6.60 -4.36 7.10
CA HIS A 132 -7.49 -3.21 7.04
C HIS A 132 -6.69 -1.91 7.17
N HIS A 133 -6.53 -1.22 6.04
CA HIS A 133 -5.82 0.06 5.93
C HIS A 133 -6.83 1.17 5.68
N PRO A 134 -7.43 1.75 6.74
CA PRO A 134 -8.38 2.84 6.56
C PRO A 134 -7.66 4.05 5.97
N LEU A 135 -8.34 4.73 5.05
CA LEU A 135 -7.82 5.92 4.41
C LEU A 135 -7.56 7.03 5.42
N ARG A 136 -6.39 7.66 5.31
CA ARG A 136 -5.99 8.80 6.14
C ARG A 136 -5.55 9.98 5.32
N SER A 137 -5.79 11.18 5.82
CA SER A 137 -5.31 12.41 5.18
C SER A 137 -5.02 13.51 6.19
N CYS A 138 -4.06 14.38 5.86
CA CYS A 138 -3.83 15.61 6.64
C CYS A 138 -4.73 16.72 6.11
N PRO A 139 -5.55 17.39 6.95
CA PRO A 139 -6.41 18.50 6.51
C PRO A 139 -5.63 19.67 5.91
N ASP A 140 -4.40 19.92 6.37
CA ASP A 140 -3.57 21.00 5.84
C ASP A 140 -3.01 20.63 4.44
N CYS A 141 -2.53 19.40 4.25
CA CYS A 141 -2.16 18.90 2.93
C CYS A 141 -3.35 18.97 1.95
N ARG A 142 -4.56 18.63 2.39
CA ARG A 142 -5.75 18.73 1.53
C ARG A 142 -6.00 20.17 1.08
N ARG A 143 -5.88 21.15 1.99
CA ARG A 143 -6.06 22.56 1.65
C ARG A 143 -5.01 23.05 0.66
N GLU A 144 -3.75 22.65 0.84
CA GLU A 144 -2.66 22.97 -0.09
C GLU A 144 -2.91 22.35 -1.47
N GLN A 145 -3.21 21.05 -1.53
CA GLN A 145 -3.56 20.38 -2.79
C GLN A 145 -4.76 21.02 -3.49
N GLN A 146 -5.80 21.36 -2.74
CA GLN A 146 -6.98 22.02 -3.28
C GLN A 146 -6.64 23.41 -3.83
N LYS A 147 -5.77 24.16 -3.16
CA LYS A 147 -5.32 25.48 -3.61
C LYS A 147 -4.44 25.39 -4.86
N ASP A 148 -3.50 24.45 -4.88
CA ASP A 148 -2.46 24.39 -5.90
C ASP A 148 -2.90 23.63 -7.15
N LYS A 149 -3.70 22.56 -6.97
CA LYS A 149 -4.10 21.64 -8.05
C LYS A 149 -5.61 21.62 -8.31
N GLY A 150 -6.40 22.32 -7.50
CA GLY A 150 -7.86 22.31 -7.61
C GLY A 150 -8.54 21.04 -7.12
N TYR A 151 -7.80 20.08 -6.55
CA TYR A 151 -8.34 18.83 -6.02
C TYR A 151 -7.42 18.24 -4.94
N ALA A 152 -8.00 17.79 -3.82
CA ALA A 152 -7.28 17.04 -2.80
C ALA A 152 -7.31 15.53 -3.11
N THR A 153 -6.16 14.86 -3.05
CA THR A 153 -6.03 13.43 -3.38
C THR A 153 -5.49 12.63 -2.20
N TRP A 154 -5.61 11.30 -2.27
CA TRP A 154 -5.03 10.40 -1.29
C TRP A 154 -3.54 10.19 -1.57
N MET A 155 -2.70 10.44 -0.56
CA MET A 155 -1.24 10.33 -0.68
C MET A 155 -0.75 8.99 -0.15
N VAL A 156 0.15 8.32 -0.88
CA VAL A 156 0.75 7.02 -0.49
C VAL A 156 1.39 7.12 0.89
N GLU A 157 2.18 8.16 1.11
CA GLU A 157 2.90 8.41 2.36
C GLU A 157 1.97 8.40 3.58
N GLN A 158 0.78 8.98 3.46
CA GLN A 158 -0.22 9.05 4.53
C GLN A 158 -1.00 7.73 4.70
N GLN A 159 -0.94 6.83 3.72
CA GLN A 159 -1.54 5.49 3.82
C GLN A 159 -0.60 4.45 4.42
N LEU A 160 0.70 4.76 4.56
CA LEU A 160 1.66 3.80 5.08
C LEU A 160 1.30 3.34 6.50
N PRO A 161 1.47 2.04 6.83
CA PRO A 161 1.26 1.56 8.18
C PRO A 161 2.20 2.27 9.16
N GLY A 162 1.68 2.69 10.32
CA GLY A 162 2.47 3.43 11.30
C GLY A 162 2.56 4.94 11.06
N VAL A 163 2.06 5.46 9.93
CA VAL A 163 1.94 6.90 9.70
C VAL A 163 0.57 7.38 10.22
N TRP A 164 0.61 8.03 11.37
CA TRP A 164 -0.56 8.62 12.05
C TRP A 164 -0.40 10.13 12.26
N TRP A 165 0.78 10.65 11.93
CA TRP A 165 1.20 12.03 12.11
C TRP A 165 1.66 12.57 10.75
N CYS A 166 1.21 13.77 10.39
CA CYS A 166 1.66 14.43 9.17
C CYS A 166 3.10 14.91 9.36
N PRO A 167 4.08 14.44 8.55
CA PRO A 167 5.45 14.91 8.65
C PRO A 167 5.63 16.35 8.18
N SER A 168 4.74 16.86 7.32
CA SER A 168 4.83 18.22 6.77
C SER A 168 4.21 19.28 7.68
N HIS A 169 3.14 18.91 8.40
CA HIS A 169 2.33 19.86 9.20
C HIS A 169 2.35 19.58 10.70
N HIS A 170 3.08 18.55 11.13
CA HIS A 170 3.25 18.17 12.53
C HIS A 170 1.92 18.11 13.30
N ARG A 171 1.00 17.28 12.80
CA ARG A 171 -0.34 17.09 13.41
C ARG A 171 -0.91 15.71 13.14
N PRO A 172 -1.92 15.24 13.90
CA PRO A 172 -2.57 13.98 13.62
C PRO A 172 -3.23 13.97 12.25
N LEU A 173 -3.20 12.81 11.59
CA LEU A 173 -4.01 12.56 10.41
C LEU A 173 -5.49 12.34 10.81
N GLU A 174 -6.38 12.67 9.88
CA GLU A 174 -7.79 12.33 9.97
C GLU A 174 -8.03 11.03 9.19
N GLN A 175 -8.92 10.17 9.68
CA GLN A 175 -9.18 8.85 9.12
C GLN A 175 -10.66 8.66 8.76
N VAL A 176 -10.91 8.00 7.64
CA VAL A 176 -12.24 7.53 7.29
C VAL A 176 -12.64 6.37 8.23
N ARG A 177 -13.64 6.58 9.10
CA ARG A 177 -14.07 5.55 10.09
C ARG A 177 -14.97 4.47 9.52
N VAL A 178 -15.76 4.80 8.50
CA VAL A 178 -16.69 3.87 7.85
C VAL A 178 -16.17 3.57 6.47
N ALA A 179 -15.85 2.30 6.21
CA ALA A 179 -15.37 1.85 4.91
C ALA A 179 -16.36 2.27 3.82
N ARG A 180 -15.89 3.14 2.92
CA ARG A 180 -16.67 3.65 1.81
C ARG A 180 -16.57 2.66 0.66
N ALA A 181 -17.70 2.17 0.17
CA ALA A 181 -17.74 1.45 -1.11
C ALA A 181 -17.80 2.44 -2.30
N ILE A 182 -17.05 3.54 -2.21
CA ILE A 182 -17.00 4.62 -3.21
C ILE A 182 -15.59 5.20 -3.29
N TRP A 183 -15.16 5.60 -4.49
CA TRP A 183 -13.98 6.44 -4.68
C TRP A 183 -14.33 7.91 -4.40
N GLY A 184 -14.11 8.31 -3.15
CA GLY A 184 -14.36 9.67 -2.67
C GLY A 184 -13.08 10.48 -2.53
N LYS A 185 -13.22 11.81 -2.53
CA LYS A 185 -12.15 12.74 -2.14
C LYS A 185 -11.93 12.70 -0.62
N PRO A 186 -10.74 13.04 -0.13
CA PRO A 186 -10.47 13.11 1.30
C PRO A 186 -11.18 14.29 1.98
N GLY A 187 -11.54 14.15 3.26
CA GLY A 187 -12.13 15.20 4.09
C GLY A 187 -13.66 15.24 4.17
N GLU A 188 -14.40 14.32 3.55
CA GLU A 188 -15.87 14.32 3.59
C GLU A 188 -16.46 13.61 4.82
N SER A 189 -15.79 12.58 5.36
CA SER A 189 -16.21 11.89 6.60
C SER A 189 -14.99 11.45 7.42
N ASP A 190 -13.90 12.21 7.28
CA ASP A 190 -12.65 11.92 7.94
C ASP A 190 -12.77 12.42 9.39
N VAL A 191 -12.31 11.62 10.34
CA VAL A 191 -12.36 11.95 11.77
C VAL A 191 -10.95 12.00 12.30
N GLU A 192 -10.64 13.02 13.09
CA GLU A 192 -9.33 13.15 13.74
C GLU A 192 -9.05 11.94 14.65
N LEU A 193 -7.87 11.34 14.53
CA LEU A 193 -7.49 10.10 15.24
C LEU A 193 -7.11 10.29 16.72
N GLY A 194 -7.35 11.49 17.27
CA GLY A 194 -6.94 11.89 18.60
C GLY A 194 -5.59 12.61 18.60
N ARG A 195 -5.40 13.51 19.57
CA ARG A 195 -4.16 14.28 19.74
C ARG A 195 -3.30 13.64 20.83
N PRO A 196 -1.96 13.60 20.65
CA PRO A 196 -1.07 13.26 21.76
C PRO A 196 -1.30 14.25 22.91
N ALA A 197 -1.38 13.73 24.14
CA ALA A 197 -1.55 14.52 25.35
C ALA A 197 -0.22 15.11 25.84
N THR A 198 0.90 14.50 25.45
CA THR A 198 2.24 14.89 25.89
C THR A 198 3.22 15.13 24.75
N GLN A 199 4.29 15.87 25.04
CA GLN A 199 5.40 16.06 24.11
C GLN A 199 6.13 14.74 23.80
N ALA A 200 6.22 13.84 24.77
CA ALA A 200 6.85 12.53 24.58
C ALA A 200 6.07 11.66 23.58
N GLU A 201 4.74 11.66 23.66
CA GLU A 201 3.87 10.97 22.69
C GLU A 201 3.98 11.59 21.30
N THR A 202 4.04 12.93 21.21
CA THR A 202 4.25 13.63 19.94
C THR A 202 5.56 13.19 19.28
N LEU A 203 6.65 13.19 20.05
CA LEU A 203 7.96 12.75 19.58
C LEU A 203 7.96 11.27 19.16
N ALA A 204 7.23 10.42 19.88
CA ALA A 204 7.07 9.01 19.52
C ALA A 204 6.36 8.85 18.17
N LEU A 205 5.27 9.59 17.93
CA LEU A 205 4.54 9.58 16.66
C LEU A 205 5.39 10.11 15.49
N GLU A 206 6.18 11.15 15.72
CA GLU A 206 7.13 11.67 14.73
C GLU A 206 8.20 10.63 14.36
N ARG A 207 8.78 9.96 15.36
CA ARG A 207 9.77 8.89 15.14
C ARG A 207 9.18 7.70 14.41
N LEU A 208 7.98 7.26 14.79
CA LEU A 208 7.26 6.17 14.12
C LEU A 208 6.96 6.52 12.66
N THR A 209 6.49 7.75 12.41
CA THR A 209 6.23 8.25 11.06
C THR A 209 7.52 8.30 10.24
N ALA A 210 8.61 8.83 10.80
CA ALA A 210 9.91 8.88 10.11
C ALA A 210 10.44 7.48 9.77
N LEU A 211 10.26 6.49 10.66
CA LEU A 211 10.59 5.10 10.39
C LEU A 211 9.73 4.53 9.26
N ALA A 212 8.40 4.65 9.38
CA ALA A 212 7.45 4.08 8.42
C ALA A 212 7.70 4.58 6.98
N ARG A 213 8.02 5.86 6.82
CA ARG A 213 8.35 6.48 5.53
C ARG A 213 9.63 5.96 4.88
N ARG A 214 10.56 5.43 5.67
CA ARG A 214 11.82 4.87 5.17
C ARG A 214 11.70 3.41 4.77
N ILE A 215 10.70 2.69 5.27
CA ILE A 215 10.51 1.26 4.98
C ILE A 215 10.44 0.99 3.47
N PRO A 216 9.64 1.72 2.66
CA PRO A 216 9.55 1.46 1.22
C PRO A 216 10.87 1.59 0.43
N ALA A 217 11.85 2.32 0.98
CA ALA A 217 13.16 2.49 0.36
C ALA A 217 14.13 1.34 0.68
N ILE A 218 13.75 0.39 1.53
CA ILE A 218 14.55 -0.80 1.83
C ILE A 218 14.39 -1.79 0.67
N GLU A 219 15.49 -2.27 0.10
CA GLU A 219 15.46 -3.24 -0.99
C GLU A 219 14.99 -4.62 -0.52
N GLN A 220 15.60 -5.12 0.55
CA GLN A 220 15.22 -6.38 1.20
C GLN A 220 15.46 -6.28 2.70
N ALA A 221 14.46 -6.61 3.48
CA ALA A 221 14.56 -6.86 4.90
C ALA A 221 14.79 -8.36 5.13
N SER A 222 15.85 -8.71 5.85
CA SER A 222 16.07 -10.07 6.37
C SER A 222 15.72 -10.10 7.86
N SER A 223 14.94 -11.10 8.27
CA SER A 223 14.63 -11.35 9.68
C SER A 223 15.90 -11.57 10.51
N GLU A 224 16.92 -12.21 9.94
CA GLU A 224 18.22 -12.42 10.58
C GLU A 224 18.97 -11.09 10.77
N CYS A 225 18.92 -10.21 9.77
CA CYS A 225 19.50 -8.88 9.85
C CYS A 225 18.79 -8.05 10.93
N LEU A 226 17.45 -8.09 10.97
CA LEU A 226 16.67 -7.40 12.00
C LEU A 226 16.97 -7.94 13.40
N ALA A 227 17.01 -9.27 13.56
CA ALA A 227 17.37 -9.92 14.82
C ALA A 227 18.79 -9.54 15.27
N SER A 228 19.75 -9.57 14.35
CA SER A 228 21.15 -9.22 14.63
C SER A 228 21.30 -7.74 15.04
N ASN A 229 20.60 -6.83 14.36
CA ASN A 229 20.58 -5.41 14.73
C ASN A 229 19.91 -5.19 16.09
N CYS A 230 18.80 -5.89 16.38
CA CYS A 230 18.11 -5.83 17.66
C CYS A 230 19.03 -6.30 18.79
N ILE A 231 19.66 -7.47 18.63
CA ILE A 231 20.62 -8.02 19.60
C ILE A 231 21.79 -7.05 19.79
N ARG A 232 22.36 -6.50 18.72
CA ARG A 232 23.45 -5.51 18.82
C ARG A 232 23.00 -4.29 19.64
N ARG A 233 21.80 -3.77 19.39
CA ARG A 233 21.28 -2.62 20.14
C ARG A 233 21.01 -2.95 21.61
N LEU A 234 20.51 -4.15 21.91
CA LEU A 234 20.36 -4.62 23.29
C LEU A 234 21.71 -4.73 24.00
N ARG A 235 22.77 -5.16 23.30
CA ARG A 235 24.14 -5.16 23.83
C ARG A 235 24.65 -3.75 24.10
N ASP A 236 24.45 -2.80 23.18
CA ASP A 236 24.84 -1.40 23.37
C ASP A 236 24.17 -0.76 24.61
N LEU A 237 22.96 -1.23 24.94
CA LEU A 237 22.20 -0.80 26.11
C LEU A 237 22.55 -1.60 27.39
N GLY A 238 23.45 -2.57 27.32
CA GLY A 238 23.80 -3.44 28.44
C GLY A 238 22.71 -4.44 28.84
N LEU A 239 21.70 -4.65 27.98
CA LEU A 239 20.54 -5.51 28.23
C LEU A 239 20.68 -6.94 27.69
N ALA A 240 21.70 -7.19 26.87
CA ALA A 240 22.06 -8.52 26.40
C ALA A 240 23.54 -8.78 26.64
N THR A 241 23.88 -9.92 27.25
CA THR A 241 25.27 -10.34 27.49
C THR A 241 25.81 -11.11 26.28
N SER A 242 27.10 -10.92 26.01
CA SER A 242 27.87 -11.70 25.04
C SER A 242 28.29 -13.03 25.66
N HIS A 243 27.37 -13.98 25.81
CA HIS A 243 27.74 -15.36 26.09
C HIS A 243 27.09 -16.28 25.07
N LEU A 244 27.83 -17.33 24.68
CA LEU A 244 27.51 -18.38 23.70
C LEU A 244 28.04 -18.16 22.27
N ILE A 245 29.37 -18.04 22.10
CA ILE A 245 30.16 -18.85 21.14
C ILE A 245 31.62 -18.93 21.64
N SER A 246 31.94 -19.70 22.70
CA SER A 246 33.35 -20.09 22.94
C SER A 246 33.60 -21.22 23.96
N GLU A 247 32.67 -22.12 24.27
CA GLU A 247 32.95 -23.18 25.28
C GLU A 247 32.89 -24.62 24.77
N GLN A 248 32.53 -24.86 23.51
CA GLN A 248 32.65 -26.21 22.90
C GLN A 248 33.95 -26.43 22.12
N ALA A 249 34.78 -25.38 21.91
CA ALA A 249 36.08 -25.52 21.24
C ALA A 249 37.25 -25.85 22.21
N GLN A 250 37.06 -25.68 23.53
CA GLN A 250 38.12 -25.94 24.52
C GLN A 250 37.96 -27.28 25.27
N GLN A 251 36.79 -27.92 25.26
CA GLN A 251 36.59 -29.26 25.85
C GLN A 251 36.91 -30.43 24.92
N ALA A 252 37.13 -30.19 23.61
CA ALA A 252 37.60 -31.22 22.68
C ALA A 252 39.13 -31.38 22.65
N HIS A 253 39.89 -30.51 23.32
CA HIS A 253 41.36 -30.58 23.40
C HIS A 253 41.89 -31.09 24.76
N SER A 254 41.02 -31.35 25.74
CA SER A 254 41.38 -31.84 27.07
C SER A 254 40.97 -33.30 27.34
N VAL A 255 40.51 -34.04 26.33
CA VAL A 255 40.16 -35.48 26.42
C VAL A 255 41.07 -36.34 25.50
N SER A 256 42.24 -35.82 25.15
CA SER A 256 43.28 -36.56 24.39
C SER A 256 44.64 -36.51 25.09
N GLN A 257 44.65 -36.51 26.43
CA GLN A 257 45.82 -36.85 27.24
C GLN A 257 45.43 -37.92 28.27
#